data_AF-F4S4J6-F1
#
_entry.id   AF-F4S4J6-F1
#
_cell.length_a   1.000
_cell.length_b   1.000
_cell.length_c   1.000
_cell.angle_alpha   90.00
_cell.angle_beta   90.00
_cell.angle_gamma   90.00
#
_symmetry.space_group_name_H-M   'P 1'
#
loop_
_entity.id
_entity.type
_entity.pdbx_description
1 polymer ?
#
loop_
_entity_poly.entity_id
_entity_poly.type
_entity_poly.pdbx_seq_one_letter_code
_entity_poly.pdbx_strand_id
1 'polypeptide(L)'
;MSWNRSTIIYQLFLAILLVAEFGSHIFVSANALDCKFGYHKTGYVYVCTPEDHATYICQHCGRADGLLPIGLDCVDEAGNQVGKENRGKWWTCDYELSPLKTTPRSDQRNTLCQHIIDNSGGRATYYCKAPGRYQQCTSCECTTCK
;
A
#
# COMPACT_ATOMS: atom_id res chain seq x y z
N MET A 1 39.46 -34.93 -25.72
CA MET A 1 38.12 -34.39 -25.40
C MET A 1 38.05 -32.98 -25.95
N SER A 2 37.36 -32.77 -27.07
CA SER A 2 37.27 -31.45 -27.72
C SER A 2 36.23 -30.59 -27.01
N TRP A 3 36.69 -29.53 -26.36
CA TRP A 3 35.83 -28.58 -25.66
C TRP A 3 35.15 -27.68 -26.69
N ASN A 4 33.84 -27.89 -26.88
CA ASN A 4 33.08 -27.26 -27.95
C ASN A 4 32.75 -25.82 -27.56
N ARG A 5 33.36 -24.80 -28.19
CA ARG A 5 33.18 -23.37 -27.86
C ARG A 5 31.71 -22.90 -27.81
N SER A 6 30.80 -23.62 -28.49
CA SER A 6 29.37 -23.31 -28.53
C SER A 6 28.68 -23.38 -27.15
N THR A 7 29.10 -24.29 -26.25
CA THR A 7 28.48 -24.40 -24.93
C THR A 7 28.76 -23.22 -24.00
N ILE A 8 29.89 -22.52 -24.17
CA ILE A 8 30.25 -21.36 -23.34
C ILE A 8 29.33 -20.17 -23.64
N ILE A 9 29.01 -19.94 -24.91
CA ILE A 9 28.14 -18.83 -25.33
C ILE A 9 26.73 -19.03 -24.78
N TYR A 10 26.20 -20.26 -24.86
CA TYR A 10 24.88 -20.58 -24.30
C TYR A 10 24.83 -20.39 -22.78
N GLN A 11 25.88 -20.78 -22.04
CA GLN A 11 25.93 -20.59 -20.59
C GLN A 11 25.98 -19.10 -20.20
N LEU A 12 26.73 -18.28 -20.92
CA LEU A 12 26.78 -16.83 -20.69
C LEU A 12 25.43 -16.17 -20.98
N PHE A 13 24.76 -16.56 -22.06
CA PHE A 13 23.45 -16.00 -22.42
C PHE A 13 22.38 -16.38 -21.37
N LEU A 14 22.40 -17.63 -20.89
CA LEU A 14 21.51 -18.08 -19.83
C LEU A 14 21.74 -17.33 -18.52
N ALA A 15 23.01 -17.10 -18.13
CA ALA A 15 23.35 -16.34 -16.93
C ALA A 15 22.89 -14.88 -17.00
N ILE A 16 23.02 -14.24 -18.16
CA ILE A 16 22.55 -12.86 -18.36
C ILE A 16 21.02 -12.78 -18.29
N LEU A 17 20.30 -13.74 -18.91
CA LEU A 17 18.83 -13.79 -18.85
C LEU A 17 18.35 -14.01 -17.42
N LEU A 18 18.98 -14.91 -16.67
CA LEU A 18 18.66 -15.14 -15.26
C LEU A 18 18.89 -13.87 -14.42
N VAL A 19 20.03 -13.19 -14.58
CA VAL A 19 20.30 -11.94 -13.83
C VAL A 19 19.34 -10.82 -14.23
N ALA A 20 18.95 -10.72 -15.50
CA ALA A 20 18.02 -9.70 -15.98
C ALA A 20 16.59 -9.91 -15.48
N GLU A 21 16.12 -11.16 -15.45
CA GLU A 21 14.74 -11.50 -15.07
C GLU A 21 14.56 -11.54 -13.55
N PHE A 22 15.60 -11.91 -12.80
CA PHE A 22 15.61 -11.86 -11.35
C PHE A 22 16.01 -10.48 -10.77
N GLY A 23 16.78 -9.69 -11.51
CA GLY A 23 17.27 -8.38 -11.03
C GLY A 23 16.17 -7.33 -10.81
N SER A 24 15.05 -7.41 -11.54
CA SER A 24 13.97 -6.43 -11.47
C SER A 24 12.90 -6.73 -10.41
N HIS A 25 12.90 -7.92 -9.80
CA HIS A 25 11.82 -8.37 -8.91
C HIS A 25 12.25 -8.88 -7.51
N ILE A 26 13.56 -8.99 -7.21
CA ILE A 26 14.02 -9.61 -5.95
C ILE A 26 14.12 -8.66 -4.76
N PHE A 27 14.10 -7.34 -4.94
CA PHE A 27 14.14 -6.42 -3.80
C PHE A 27 12.74 -5.95 -3.37
N VAL A 28 11.76 -6.87 -3.32
CA VAL A 28 10.70 -6.70 -2.33
C VAL A 28 11.39 -6.91 -0.99
N SER A 29 11.49 -5.85 -0.19
CA SER A 29 11.95 -5.96 1.19
C SER A 29 11.10 -7.04 1.85
N ALA A 30 11.67 -8.24 2.06
CA ALA A 30 10.97 -9.40 2.61
C ALA A 30 10.43 -9.16 4.04
N ASN A 31 10.70 -7.98 4.59
CA ASN A 31 10.34 -7.52 5.92
C ASN A 31 9.30 -6.39 5.90
N ALA A 32 8.58 -6.17 4.79
CA ALA A 32 7.49 -5.19 4.75
C ALA A 32 6.15 -5.84 5.13
N LEU A 33 5.48 -5.27 6.14
CA LEU A 33 4.12 -5.58 6.52
C LEU A 33 3.15 -4.78 5.64
N ASP A 34 2.35 -5.46 4.82
CA ASP A 34 1.27 -4.84 4.06
C ASP A 34 0.06 -4.61 4.98
N CYS A 35 -0.34 -3.35 5.15
CA CYS A 35 -1.47 -2.94 5.98
C CYS A 35 -2.82 -3.16 5.27
N LYS A 36 -3.10 -4.43 4.89
CA LYS A 36 -4.25 -4.78 4.04
C LYS A 36 -5.60 -4.52 4.71
N PHE A 37 -5.68 -4.70 6.02
CA PHE A 37 -6.94 -4.55 6.75
C PHE A 37 -7.11 -3.15 7.32
N GLY A 38 -6.03 -2.43 7.57
CA GLY A 38 -6.14 -1.10 8.15
C GLY A 38 -4.82 -0.39 8.21
N TYR A 39 -4.84 0.89 7.89
CA TYR A 39 -3.74 1.81 8.11
C TYR A 39 -4.29 3.04 8.82
N HIS A 40 -3.61 3.51 9.85
CA HIS A 40 -3.92 4.77 10.51
C HIS A 40 -2.65 5.45 11.00
N LYS A 41 -2.45 6.73 10.65
CA LYS A 41 -1.39 7.59 11.20
C LYS A 41 -1.86 8.41 12.40
N THR A 42 -1.18 8.31 13.54
CA THR A 42 -1.44 9.12 14.74
C THR A 42 -0.16 9.86 15.16
N GLY A 43 -0.10 11.16 14.88
CA GLY A 43 1.13 11.95 15.09
C GLY A 43 2.31 11.42 14.27
N TYR A 44 3.35 10.97 14.97
CA TYR A 44 4.57 10.37 14.38
C TYR A 44 4.52 8.85 14.30
N VAL A 45 3.40 8.25 14.68
CA VAL A 45 3.25 6.81 14.80
C VAL A 45 2.26 6.33 13.74
N TYR A 46 2.53 5.14 13.22
CA TYR A 46 1.70 4.48 12.24
C TYR A 46 1.15 3.19 12.83
N VAL A 47 -0.13 2.96 12.64
CA VAL A 47 -0.83 1.76 13.03
C VAL A 47 -1.13 0.97 11.76
N CYS A 48 -0.64 -0.25 11.71
CA CYS A 48 -0.79 -1.16 10.59
C CYS A 48 -1.54 -2.41 11.05
N THR A 49 -2.58 -2.77 10.32
CA THR A 49 -3.33 -4.00 10.52
C THR A 49 -3.20 -4.84 9.24
N PRO A 50 -2.38 -5.91 9.26
CA PRO A 50 -2.24 -6.83 8.15
C PRO A 50 -3.45 -7.77 8.06
N GLU A 51 -3.34 -8.74 7.16
CA GLU A 51 -4.36 -9.78 6.93
C GLU A 51 -4.58 -10.71 8.13
N ASP A 52 -3.61 -10.82 9.03
CA ASP A 52 -3.74 -11.56 10.30
C ASP A 52 -4.59 -10.83 11.35
N HIS A 53 -5.07 -9.62 11.03
CA HIS A 53 -5.81 -8.70 11.90
C HIS A 53 -5.06 -8.27 13.18
N ALA A 54 -3.77 -8.60 13.32
CA ALA A 54 -2.97 -8.11 14.42
C ALA A 54 -2.66 -6.63 14.24
N THR A 55 -2.58 -5.89 15.34
CA THR A 55 -2.28 -4.45 15.28
C THR A 55 -0.81 -4.20 15.59
N TYR A 56 -0.11 -3.58 14.65
CA TYR A 56 1.29 -3.23 14.76
C TYR A 56 1.43 -1.71 14.84
N ILE A 57 2.23 -1.26 15.80
CA ILE A 57 2.63 0.14 15.94
C ILE A 57 4.03 0.29 15.36
N CYS A 58 4.16 1.08 14.31
CA CYS A 58 5.39 1.29 13.56
C CYS A 58 5.82 2.75 13.62
N GLN A 59 7.13 3.00 13.73
CA GLN A 59 7.69 4.35 13.67
C GLN A 59 7.79 4.87 12.23
N HIS A 60 8.08 3.97 11.28
CA HIS A 60 8.11 4.31 9.87
C HIS A 60 7.23 3.38 9.05
N CYS A 61 6.36 4.00 8.24
CA CYS A 61 5.59 3.33 7.20
C CYS A 61 5.68 4.14 5.91
N GLY A 62 5.93 3.44 4.82
CA GLY A 62 6.05 3.99 3.48
C GLY A 62 6.08 2.85 2.49
N ARG A 63 5.30 2.98 1.42
CA ARG A 63 5.37 2.05 0.30
C ARG A 63 6.75 2.13 -0.35
N ALA A 64 7.18 1.03 -0.99
CA ALA A 64 8.46 0.98 -1.70
C ALA A 64 8.61 2.05 -2.80
N ASP A 65 7.50 2.56 -3.34
CA ASP A 65 7.47 3.64 -4.33
C ASP A 65 7.39 5.05 -3.71
N GLY A 66 7.44 5.16 -2.38
CA GLY A 66 7.37 6.44 -1.65
C GLY A 66 6.00 7.12 -1.69
N LEU A 67 4.98 6.44 -2.23
CA LEU A 67 3.63 7.00 -2.33
C LEU A 67 2.79 6.64 -1.11
N LEU A 68 1.73 7.42 -0.90
CA LEU A 68 0.73 7.20 0.13
C LEU A 68 -0.25 6.08 -0.28
N PRO A 69 -1.03 5.51 0.65
CA PRO A 69 -2.04 4.53 0.28
C PRO A 69 -3.20 5.19 -0.46
N ILE A 70 -3.91 4.37 -1.22
CA ILE A 70 -4.86 4.84 -2.23
C ILE A 70 -6.18 4.08 -2.07
N GLY A 71 -7.29 4.81 -2.06
CA GLY A 71 -8.64 4.28 -2.27
C GLY A 71 -9.09 4.41 -3.72
N LEU A 72 -10.00 3.54 -4.17
CA LEU A 72 -10.55 3.53 -5.53
C LEU A 72 -12.04 3.90 -5.53
N ASP A 73 -12.47 4.63 -6.57
CA ASP A 73 -13.87 5.07 -6.76
C ASP A 73 -14.45 5.66 -5.47
N CYS A 74 -13.82 6.76 -5.04
CA CYS A 74 -14.12 7.41 -3.77
C CYS A 74 -15.11 8.56 -3.94
N VAL A 75 -15.93 8.77 -2.91
CA VAL A 75 -16.84 9.90 -2.76
C VAL A 75 -16.62 10.60 -1.43
N ASP A 76 -16.96 11.88 -1.36
CA ASP A 76 -17.05 12.63 -0.11
C ASP A 76 -18.30 12.23 0.70
N GLU A 77 -18.48 12.85 1.88
CA GLU A 77 -19.64 12.61 2.74
C GLU A 77 -20.98 12.96 2.06
N ALA A 78 -20.99 13.93 1.15
CA ALA A 78 -22.16 14.33 0.37
C ALA A 78 -22.42 13.42 -0.84
N GLY A 79 -21.54 12.47 -1.14
CA GLY A 79 -21.64 11.55 -2.27
C GLY A 79 -21.05 12.07 -3.59
N ASN A 80 -20.33 13.20 -3.58
CA ASN A 80 -19.64 13.70 -4.76
C ASN A 80 -18.36 12.92 -5.01
N GLN A 81 -18.11 12.56 -6.26
CA GLN A 81 -16.90 11.84 -6.65
C GLN A 81 -15.64 12.70 -6.50
N VAL A 82 -14.60 12.13 -5.89
CA VAL A 82 -13.29 12.77 -5.68
C VAL A 82 -12.20 12.14 -6.53
N GLY A 83 -11.02 12.77 -6.60
CA GLY A 83 -9.92 12.33 -7.48
C GLY A 83 -10.09 12.76 -8.93
N LYS A 84 -10.60 13.98 -9.16
CA LYS A 84 -10.89 14.52 -10.51
C LYS A 84 -9.66 14.49 -11.41
N GLU A 85 -8.47 14.70 -10.84
CA GLU A 85 -7.20 14.64 -11.54
C GLU A 85 -6.89 13.24 -12.11
N ASN A 86 -7.55 12.20 -11.60
CA ASN A 86 -7.45 10.83 -12.06
C ASN A 86 -8.76 10.28 -12.64
N ARG A 87 -9.62 11.17 -13.16
CA ARG A 87 -10.97 10.83 -13.68
C ARG A 87 -11.83 10.08 -12.65
N GLY A 88 -11.63 10.41 -11.37
CA GLY A 88 -12.32 9.79 -10.24
C GLY A 88 -11.95 8.34 -9.96
N LYS A 89 -10.82 7.87 -10.50
CA LYS A 89 -10.37 6.48 -10.34
C LYS A 89 -9.77 6.20 -8.97
N TRP A 90 -9.00 7.14 -8.45
CA TRP A 90 -8.26 6.92 -7.21
C TRP A 90 -8.13 8.18 -6.36
N TRP A 91 -7.98 8.00 -5.05
CA TRP A 91 -7.87 9.06 -4.06
C TRP A 91 -6.84 8.70 -2.99
N THR A 92 -6.09 9.68 -2.52
CA THR A 92 -5.01 9.46 -1.55
C THR A 92 -5.53 9.53 -0.11
N CYS A 93 -5.16 8.54 0.70
CA CYS A 93 -5.60 8.41 2.09
C CYS A 93 -4.38 8.53 3.02
N ASP A 94 -3.97 9.75 3.37
CA ASP A 94 -2.73 9.96 4.14
C ASP A 94 -2.89 9.77 5.66
N TYR A 95 -4.13 9.78 6.15
CA TYR A 95 -4.45 9.63 7.56
C TYR A 95 -4.94 8.22 7.92
N GLU A 96 -6.02 7.74 7.29
CA GLU A 96 -6.61 6.42 7.58
C GLU A 96 -7.11 5.76 6.29
N LEU A 97 -6.90 4.45 6.18
CA LEU A 97 -7.53 3.59 5.18
C LEU A 97 -7.96 2.29 5.87
N SER A 98 -9.26 2.06 6.00
CA SER A 98 -9.79 0.90 6.73
C SER A 98 -11.17 0.49 6.21
N PRO A 99 -11.63 -0.75 6.45
CA PRO A 99 -13.02 -1.11 6.27
C PRO A 99 -13.94 -0.24 7.13
N LEU A 100 -15.09 0.10 6.58
CA LEU A 100 -16.12 0.83 7.31
C LEU A 100 -16.59 -0.02 8.49
N LYS A 101 -16.50 0.53 9.71
CA LYS A 101 -16.89 -0.16 10.96
C LYS A 101 -18.39 -0.09 11.25
N THR A 102 -19.12 0.74 10.51
CA THR A 102 -20.56 0.99 10.66
C THR A 102 -21.37 0.20 9.63
N THR A 103 -22.68 0.44 9.58
CA THR A 103 -23.56 -0.13 8.56
C THR A 103 -22.98 0.09 7.16
N PRO A 104 -22.91 -0.96 6.33
CA PRO A 104 -22.48 -0.84 4.94
C PRO A 104 -23.30 0.19 4.18
N ARG A 105 -22.64 0.94 3.31
CA ARG A 105 -23.32 1.92 2.45
C ARG A 105 -24.06 1.23 1.33
N SER A 106 -25.20 1.79 0.94
CA SER A 106 -26.01 1.29 -0.19
C SER A 106 -25.28 1.36 -1.53
N ASP A 107 -24.33 2.29 -1.69
CA ASP A 107 -23.48 2.44 -2.87
C ASP A 107 -22.27 1.48 -2.90
N GLN A 108 -22.19 0.57 -1.92
CA GLN A 108 -21.12 -0.43 -1.77
C GLN A 108 -19.72 0.16 -1.49
N ARG A 109 -19.63 1.45 -1.14
CA ARG A 109 -18.36 2.10 -0.79
C ARG A 109 -17.99 1.89 0.67
N ASN A 110 -17.66 0.66 1.00
CA ASN A 110 -17.43 0.21 2.38
C ASN A 110 -15.97 0.35 2.85
N THR A 111 -15.15 1.12 2.15
CA THR A 111 -13.78 1.46 2.57
C THR A 111 -13.76 2.90 3.04
N LEU A 112 -13.38 3.14 4.29
CA LEU A 112 -13.11 4.45 4.85
C LEU A 112 -11.73 4.93 4.38
N CYS A 113 -11.66 6.16 3.88
CA CYS A 113 -10.43 6.85 3.52
C CYS A 113 -10.45 8.24 4.17
N GLN A 114 -9.44 8.58 4.96
CA GLN A 114 -9.31 9.92 5.54
C GLN A 114 -8.10 10.64 4.97
N HIS A 115 -8.31 11.92 4.63
CA HIS A 115 -7.29 12.82 4.11
C HIS A 115 -7.06 14.00 5.07
N ILE A 116 -5.81 14.39 5.29
CA ILE A 116 -5.45 15.61 6.03
C ILE A 116 -5.65 16.81 5.10
N ILE A 117 -6.55 17.72 5.47
CA ILE A 117 -6.94 18.86 4.61
C ILE A 117 -6.25 20.18 4.97
N ASP A 118 -5.62 20.25 6.14
CA ASP A 118 -4.94 21.46 6.59
C ASP A 118 -3.70 21.14 7.44
N ASN A 119 -2.86 22.16 7.63
CA ASN A 119 -1.64 22.07 8.43
C ASN A 119 -1.93 21.96 9.94
N SER A 120 -3.18 22.17 10.36
CA SER A 120 -3.64 21.99 11.75
C SER A 120 -4.06 20.55 12.04
N GLY A 121 -4.01 19.66 11.04
CA GLY A 121 -4.37 18.25 11.18
C GLY A 121 -5.87 17.98 11.04
N GLY A 122 -6.63 18.92 10.48
CA GLY A 122 -8.01 18.72 10.06
C GLY A 122 -8.13 17.57 9.07
N ARG A 123 -9.22 16.83 9.16
CA ARG A 123 -9.42 15.57 8.42
C ARG A 123 -10.74 15.64 7.67
N ALA A 124 -10.70 15.20 6.41
CA ALA A 124 -11.91 14.95 5.63
C ALA A 124 -12.08 13.45 5.43
N THR A 125 -13.33 13.00 5.53
CA THR A 125 -13.70 11.60 5.34
C THR A 125 -14.22 11.37 3.93
N TYR A 126 -13.76 10.28 3.34
CA TYR A 126 -14.18 9.79 2.03
C TYR A 126 -14.53 8.30 2.13
N TYR A 127 -15.44 7.88 1.27
CA TYR A 127 -15.90 6.50 1.17
C TYR A 127 -15.53 5.95 -0.19
N CYS A 128 -14.79 4.85 -0.21
CA CYS A 128 -14.24 4.23 -1.41
C CYS A 128 -14.82 2.83 -1.61
N LYS A 129 -14.89 2.41 -2.88
CA LYS A 129 -15.38 1.08 -3.25
C LYS A 129 -14.42 -0.03 -2.83
N ALA A 130 -13.13 0.23 -2.98
CA ALA A 130 -12.07 -0.69 -2.57
C ALA A 130 -10.77 0.07 -2.25
N PRO A 131 -9.88 -0.52 -1.45
CA PRO A 131 -8.48 -0.09 -1.41
C PRO A 131 -7.80 -0.39 -2.75
N GLY A 132 -7.01 0.56 -3.25
CA GLY A 132 -6.23 0.41 -4.48
C GLY A 132 -4.77 0.03 -4.23
N ARG A 133 -4.15 0.67 -3.23
CA ARG A 133 -2.79 0.38 -2.79
C ARG A 133 -2.72 0.54 -1.28
N TYR A 134 -2.20 -0.48 -0.60
CA TYR A 134 -2.04 -0.45 0.85
C TYR A 134 -0.73 0.22 1.25
N GLN A 135 -0.69 0.72 2.48
CA GLN A 135 0.56 1.15 3.07
C GLN A 135 1.42 -0.06 3.43
N GLN A 136 2.73 0.12 3.38
CA GLN A 136 3.72 -0.86 3.82
C GLN A 136 4.49 -0.31 5.00
N CYS A 137 4.73 -1.13 6.02
CA CYS A 137 5.52 -0.77 7.19
C CYS A 137 6.70 -1.73 7.35
N THR A 138 7.86 -1.23 7.74
CA THR A 138 9.04 -2.07 7.92
C THR A 138 8.94 -2.82 9.25
N SER A 139 8.92 -4.16 9.22
CA SER A 139 8.65 -5.01 10.38
C SER A 139 9.63 -4.80 11.54
N CYS A 140 10.87 -4.38 11.25
CA CYS A 140 11.93 -4.17 12.23
C CYS A 140 11.67 -3.02 13.22
N GLU A 141 10.69 -2.17 12.96
CA GLU A 141 10.34 -1.03 13.82
C GLU A 141 8.90 -1.10 14.35
N CYS A 142 8.22 -2.21 14.05
CA CYS A 142 6.85 -2.42 14.43
C CYS A 142 6.78 -3.23 15.73
N THR A 143 6.26 -2.62 16.81
CA THR A 143 5.95 -3.36 18.04
C THR A 143 4.51 -3.85 17.95
N THR A 144 4.26 -5.12 18.27
CA THR A 144 2.89 -5.64 18.39
C THR A 144 2.18 -5.00 19.57
N CYS A 145 0.99 -4.44 19.36
CA CYS A 145 0.08 -4.15 20.46
C CYS A 145 -0.48 -5.47 20.98
N LYS A 146 -0.16 -5.83 22.23
CA LYS A 146 -0.87 -6.88 22.96
C LYS A 146 -2.09 -6.30 23.66
#